data_AF-A0A6I3M0M3-F1
#
_entry.id   AF-A0A6I3M0M3-F1
#
_cell.length_a   1.000
_cell.length_b   1.000
_cell.length_c   1.000
_cell.angle_alpha   90.00
_cell.angle_beta   90.00
_cell.angle_gamma   90.00
#
_symmetry.space_group_name_H-M   'P 1'
#
loop_
_entity.id
_entity.type
_entity.pdbx_description
1 polymer ?
#
loop_
_entity_poly.entity_id
_entity_poly.type
_entity_poly.pdbx_seq_one_letter_code
_entity_poly.pdbx_strand_id
1 'polypeptide(L)'
;MTPQHNEPTADGVGTTLRWDAPGWALPFTVAVLGLLVVGGAIGSGRVATGGGAFGIAFIAAWWAILAWNVYWFMFRVAYRLELRGETLHWRAQLARGELPGRSITAVAVSRGQSPTVTIRAAGRRSVRVMFGHRSLSSVLEPLHAINAAVPADIGGSGDSATK
;
A
#
# COMPACT_ATOMS: atom_id res chain seq x y z
N MET A 1 19.85 -0.37 -13.23
CA MET A 1 20.22 -0.75 -11.85
C MET A 1 20.85 0.49 -11.23
N THR A 2 20.04 1.33 -10.57
CA THR A 2 20.50 2.61 -10.01
C THR A 2 20.81 2.39 -8.53
N PRO A 3 22.02 2.72 -8.05
CA PRO A 3 22.43 2.44 -6.68
C PRO A 3 21.50 3.18 -5.69
N GLN A 4 21.02 2.47 -4.66
CA GLN A 4 20.39 3.13 -3.52
C GLN A 4 21.46 3.95 -2.81
N HIS A 5 21.34 5.26 -2.95
CA HIS A 5 22.16 6.22 -2.24
C HIS A 5 21.71 6.21 -0.77
N ASN A 6 22.43 5.47 0.06
CA ASN A 6 22.36 5.62 1.50
C ASN A 6 23.18 6.87 1.83
N GLU A 7 22.55 8.04 1.88
CA GLU A 7 23.18 9.22 2.49
C GLU A 7 23.25 8.98 4.00
N PRO A 8 24.45 8.86 4.60
CA PRO A 8 24.59 8.96 6.03
C PRO A 8 24.32 10.42 6.40
N THR A 9 23.13 10.69 6.95
CA THR A 9 22.84 11.98 7.57
C THR A 9 23.71 12.10 8.82
N ALA A 10 24.54 13.14 8.85
CA ALA A 10 25.67 13.31 9.76
C ALA A 10 25.31 13.66 11.21
N ASP A 11 24.07 13.41 11.65
CA ASP A 11 23.60 13.75 12.98
C ASP A 11 23.11 12.47 13.67
N GLY A 12 23.73 12.11 14.79
CA GLY A 12 23.49 10.88 15.58
C GLY A 12 22.08 10.74 16.14
N VAL A 13 21.10 10.52 15.26
CA VAL A 13 19.71 10.20 15.53
C VAL A 13 19.42 8.87 14.85
N GLY A 14 18.86 7.91 15.59
CA GLY A 14 18.75 6.50 15.22
C GLY A 14 18.42 6.23 13.74
N THR A 15 19.04 5.19 13.20
CA THR A 15 18.94 4.74 11.80
C THR A 15 17.53 4.84 11.25
N THR A 16 17.25 5.91 10.49
CA THR A 16 16.00 6.08 9.75
C THR A 16 15.99 5.13 8.57
N LEU A 17 15.23 4.03 8.68
CA LEU A 17 15.07 3.09 7.58
C LEU A 17 13.80 3.41 6.80
N ARG A 18 13.96 3.61 5.50
CA ARG A 18 12.89 4.08 4.63
C ARG A 18 12.62 3.11 3.50
N TRP A 19 11.35 2.79 3.33
CA TRP A 19 10.83 2.09 2.17
C TRP A 19 9.85 3.00 1.43
N ASP A 20 10.04 3.08 0.12
CA ASP A 20 9.13 3.75 -0.80
C ASP A 20 8.56 2.72 -1.76
N ALA A 21 7.28 2.88 -2.08
CA ALA A 21 6.63 2.12 -3.14
C ALA A 21 7.39 2.31 -4.47
N PRO A 22 7.27 1.35 -5.40
CA PRO A 22 7.90 1.48 -6.70
C PRO A 22 7.48 2.81 -7.37
N GLY A 23 8.44 3.52 -7.98
CA GLY A 23 8.14 4.80 -8.62
C GLY A 23 7.07 4.73 -9.72
N TRP A 24 6.84 3.53 -10.29
CA TRP A 24 5.78 3.28 -11.27
C TRP A 24 4.39 3.04 -10.66
N ALA A 25 4.29 2.69 -9.36
CA ALA A 25 3.03 2.33 -8.74
C ALA A 25 2.05 3.52 -8.76
N LEU A 26 2.54 4.72 -8.47
CA LEU A 26 1.75 5.94 -8.51
C LEU A 26 1.21 6.26 -9.92
N PRO A 27 2.06 6.38 -10.97
CA PRO A 27 1.57 6.66 -12.32
C PRO A 27 0.70 5.52 -12.87
N PHE A 28 0.97 4.27 -12.50
CA PHE A 28 0.10 3.14 -12.88
C PHE A 28 -1.30 3.28 -12.27
N THR A 29 -1.41 3.57 -10.97
CA THR A 29 -2.70 3.80 -10.32
C THR A 29 -3.42 5.00 -10.95
N VAL A 30 -2.71 6.10 -11.22
CA VAL A 30 -3.28 7.28 -11.88
C VAL A 30 -3.79 6.93 -13.29
N ALA A 31 -3.03 6.16 -14.07
CA ALA A 31 -3.43 5.73 -15.42
C ALA A 31 -4.69 4.85 -15.39
N VAL A 32 -4.76 3.87 -14.48
CA VAL A 32 -5.93 2.99 -14.32
C VAL A 32 -7.16 3.79 -13.90
N LEU A 33 -7.03 4.68 -12.90
CA LEU A 33 -8.14 5.54 -12.47
C LEU A 33 -8.59 6.49 -13.58
N GLY A 34 -7.65 7.07 -14.32
CA GLY A 34 -7.94 7.93 -15.47
C GLY A 34 -8.75 7.20 -16.55
N LEU A 35 -8.37 5.97 -16.88
CA LEU A 35 -9.10 5.15 -17.85
C LEU A 35 -10.53 4.83 -17.38
N LEU A 36 -10.72 4.55 -16.09
CA LEU A 36 -12.05 4.32 -15.52
C LEU A 36 -12.93 5.58 -15.52
N VAL A 37 -12.34 6.75 -15.29
CA VAL A 37 -13.03 8.06 -15.40
C VAL A 37 -13.48 8.31 -16.83
N VAL A 38 -12.59 8.11 -17.81
CA VAL A 38 -12.90 8.30 -19.24
C VAL A 38 -14.01 7.34 -19.68
N GLY A 39 -13.92 6.07 -19.32
CA GLY A 39 -14.96 5.08 -19.61
C GLY A 39 -16.31 5.45 -18.98
N GLY A 40 -16.31 5.89 -17.72
CA GLY A 40 -17.51 6.37 -17.02
C GLY A 40 -18.12 7.60 -17.68
N ALA A 41 -17.31 8.56 -18.13
CA ALA A 41 -17.77 9.77 -18.82
C ALA A 41 -18.41 9.44 -20.18
N ILE A 42 -17.78 8.59 -20.99
CA ILE A 42 -18.33 8.11 -22.27
C ILE A 42 -19.66 7.38 -22.04
N GLY A 43 -19.70 6.48 -21.05
CA GLY A 43 -20.91 5.75 -20.69
C GLY A 43 -22.04 6.68 -20.22
N SER A 44 -21.72 7.68 -19.40
CA SER A 44 -22.67 8.69 -18.92
C SER A 44 -23.27 9.48 -20.08
N GLY A 45 -22.46 9.88 -21.06
CA GLY A 45 -22.93 10.55 -22.27
C GLY A 45 -23.93 9.71 -23.06
N ARG A 46 -23.65 8.40 -23.22
CA ARG A 46 -24.59 7.47 -23.90
C ARG A 46 -25.91 7.29 -23.15
N VAL A 47 -25.86 7.27 -21.81
CA VAL A 47 -27.08 7.20 -20.99
C VAL A 47 -27.88 8.50 -21.07
N ALA A 48 -27.22 9.66 -21.13
CA ALA A 48 -27.91 10.94 -21.28
C ALA A 48 -28.66 11.08 -22.61
N THR A 49 -28.19 10.43 -23.69
CA THR A 49 -28.80 10.50 -25.03
C THR A 49 -29.95 9.52 -25.27
N GLY A 50 -30.30 8.67 -24.30
CA GLY A 50 -31.38 7.68 -24.49
C GLY A 50 -31.31 6.44 -23.60
N GLY A 51 -30.54 6.48 -22.51
CA GLY A 51 -30.44 5.36 -21.58
C GLY A 51 -31.68 5.26 -20.70
N GLY A 52 -32.32 4.09 -20.72
CA GLY A 52 -33.38 3.76 -19.77
C GLY A 52 -32.87 3.62 -18.33
N ALA A 53 -33.77 3.34 -17.40
CA ALA A 53 -33.48 3.21 -15.96
C ALA A 53 -32.28 2.29 -15.64
N PHE A 54 -32.12 1.21 -16.40
CA PHE A 54 -30.98 0.30 -16.26
C PHE A 54 -29.62 0.96 -16.54
N GLY A 55 -29.53 1.81 -17.58
CA GLY A 55 -28.31 2.53 -17.91
C GLY A 55 -27.92 3.54 -16.83
N ILE A 56 -28.92 4.23 -16.27
CA ILE A 56 -28.71 5.17 -15.15
C ILE A 56 -28.18 4.41 -13.92
N ALA A 57 -28.81 3.28 -13.56
CA ALA A 57 -28.38 2.46 -12.43
C ALA A 57 -26.95 1.93 -12.63
N PHE A 58 -26.61 1.47 -13.83
CA PHE A 58 -25.26 1.01 -14.15
C PHE A 58 -24.21 2.11 -13.98
N ILE A 59 -24.47 3.31 -14.50
CA ILE A 59 -23.53 4.44 -14.37
C ILE A 59 -23.39 4.90 -12.92
N ALA A 60 -24.49 4.94 -12.16
CA ALA A 60 -24.43 5.23 -10.73
C ALA A 60 -23.56 4.21 -9.97
N ALA A 61 -23.74 2.91 -10.26
CA ALA A 61 -22.92 1.85 -9.68
C ALA A 61 -21.44 1.98 -10.09
N TRP A 62 -21.16 2.31 -11.36
CA TRP A 62 -19.81 2.53 -11.86
C TRP A 62 -19.09 3.63 -11.09
N TRP A 63 -19.73 4.79 -10.93
CA TRP A 63 -19.15 5.92 -10.17
C TRP A 63 -18.98 5.59 -8.69
N ALA A 64 -19.91 4.85 -8.08
CA ALA A 64 -19.77 4.38 -6.71
C ALA A 64 -18.55 3.47 -6.54
N ILE A 65 -18.36 2.50 -7.45
CA ILE A 65 -17.19 1.60 -7.45
C ILE A 65 -15.90 2.41 -7.67
N LEU A 66 -15.90 3.37 -8.59
CA LEU A 66 -14.74 4.20 -8.84
C LEU A 66 -14.38 5.06 -7.62
N ALA A 67 -15.35 5.75 -7.03
CA ALA A 67 -15.16 6.53 -5.82
C ALA A 67 -14.64 5.67 -4.66
N TRP A 68 -15.15 4.45 -4.52
CA TRP A 68 -14.67 3.49 -3.54
C TRP A 68 -13.20 3.11 -3.76
N ASN A 69 -12.80 2.86 -5.01
CA ASN A 69 -11.40 2.56 -5.34
C ASN A 69 -10.48 3.76 -5.08
N VAL A 70 -10.89 4.97 -5.47
CA VAL A 70 -10.15 6.21 -5.21
C VAL A 70 -9.97 6.41 -3.70
N TYR A 71 -11.04 6.26 -2.91
CA TYR A 71 -10.99 6.34 -1.46
C TYR A 71 -9.97 5.35 -0.87
N TRP A 72 -10.00 4.10 -1.33
CA TRP A 72 -9.06 3.07 -0.87
C TRP A 72 -7.61 3.42 -1.18
N PHE A 73 -7.30 3.84 -2.41
CA PHE A 73 -5.93 4.20 -2.79
C PHE A 73 -5.42 5.46 -2.09
N MET A 74 -6.25 6.49 -1.97
CA MET A 74 -5.83 7.78 -1.40
C MET A 74 -5.61 7.71 0.12
N PHE A 75 -6.47 6.98 0.84
CA PHE A 75 -6.49 6.99 2.31
C PHE A 75 -5.96 5.71 2.97
N ARG A 76 -5.91 4.58 2.25
CA ARG A 76 -5.71 3.26 2.86
C ARG A 76 -4.44 2.55 2.38
N VAL A 77 -3.89 2.95 1.24
CA VAL A 77 -2.65 2.38 0.68
C VAL A 77 -1.47 3.26 1.04
N ALA A 78 -0.58 2.77 1.91
CA ALA A 78 0.65 3.46 2.23
C ALA A 78 1.67 3.29 1.10
N TYR A 79 2.16 4.42 0.57
CA TYR A 79 3.21 4.45 -0.46
C TYR A 79 4.60 4.67 0.16
N ARG A 80 4.69 5.10 1.42
CA ARG A 80 5.95 5.27 2.14
C ARG A 80 5.85 4.74 3.56
N LEU A 81 6.88 4.02 3.98
CA LEU A 81 7.11 3.57 5.34
C LEU A 81 8.48 4.10 5.81
N GLU A 82 8.52 4.70 6.99
CA GLU A 82 9.73 5.18 7.64
C GLU A 82 9.78 4.61 9.06
N LEU A 83 10.79 3.81 9.38
CA LEU A 83 11.07 3.39 10.75
C LEU A 83 11.99 4.43 11.40
N ARG A 84 11.50 5.09 12.44
CA ARG A 84 12.25 6.07 13.25
C ARG A 84 12.39 5.53 14.67
N GLY A 85 13.55 4.95 14.97
CA GLY A 85 13.75 4.22 16.23
C GLY A 85 12.75 3.07 16.37
N GLU A 86 11.87 3.13 17.37
CA GLU A 86 10.85 2.10 17.60
C GLU A 86 9.48 2.40 16.95
N THR A 87 9.32 3.52 16.23
CA THR A 87 8.02 3.92 15.66
C THR A 87 8.03 3.82 14.14
N LEU A 88 7.04 3.11 13.60
CA LEU A 88 6.78 2.99 12.18
C LEU A 88 5.85 4.13 11.73
N HIS A 89 6.38 5.08 10.98
CA HIS A 89 5.60 6.12 10.33
C HIS A 89 5.16 5.63 8.95
N TRP A 90 3.89 5.80 8.63
CA TRP A 90 3.35 5.47 7.32
C TRP A 90 2.72 6.71 6.67
N ARG A 91 2.85 6.81 5.35
CA ARG A 91 2.18 7.82 4.54
C ARG A 91 1.44 7.17 3.38
N ALA A 92 0.16 7.50 3.30
CA ALA A 92 -0.69 7.41 2.11
C ALA A 92 -0.80 8.80 1.47
N GLN A 93 -1.40 8.89 0.29
CA GLN A 93 -1.45 10.13 -0.49
C GLN A 93 -2.14 11.28 0.27
N LEU A 94 -3.21 10.98 1.01
CA LEU A 94 -3.96 11.95 1.81
C LEU A 94 -4.02 11.62 3.30
N ALA A 95 -3.41 10.52 3.73
CA ALA A 95 -3.40 10.11 5.14
C ALA A 95 -1.98 9.82 5.61
N ARG A 96 -1.71 10.12 6.87
CA ARG A 96 -0.44 9.79 7.53
C ARG A 96 -0.71 9.29 8.92
N GLY A 97 0.16 8.45 9.44
CA GLY A 97 0.03 7.98 10.80
C GLY A 97 1.30 7.33 11.31
N GLU A 98 1.25 7.00 12.58
CA GLU A 98 2.38 6.47 13.33
C GLU A 98 1.93 5.23 14.08
N LEU A 99 2.74 4.18 14.06
CA LEU A 99 2.49 2.90 14.70
C LEU A 99 3.72 2.55 15.55
N PRO A 100 3.62 2.52 16.88
CA PRO A 100 4.69 1.99 17.72
C PRO A 100 4.95 0.53 17.34
N GLY A 101 6.21 0.15 17.09
CA GLY A 101 6.59 -1.19 16.62
C GLY A 101 6.12 -2.30 17.56
N ARG A 102 6.15 -2.04 18.87
CA ARG A 102 5.65 -2.95 19.93
C ARG A 102 4.13 -3.16 19.89
N SER A 103 3.38 -2.24 19.29
CA SER A 103 1.91 -2.36 19.17
C SER A 103 1.47 -3.24 17.99
N ILE A 104 2.40 -3.63 17.13
CA ILE A 104 2.11 -4.46 15.94
C ILE A 104 1.79 -5.88 16.41
N THR A 105 0.59 -6.34 16.10
CA THR A 105 0.12 -7.67 16.53
C THR A 105 0.26 -8.71 15.45
N ALA A 106 0.20 -8.30 14.17
CA ALA A 106 0.35 -9.21 13.06
C ALA A 106 0.75 -8.47 11.79
N VAL A 107 1.56 -9.13 10.98
CA VAL A 107 1.82 -8.73 9.60
C VAL A 107 1.31 -9.84 8.70
N ALA A 108 0.22 -9.56 7.98
CA ALA A 108 -0.42 -10.52 7.11
C ALA A 108 -0.09 -10.19 5.65
N VAL A 109 0.31 -11.22 4.91
CA VAL A 109 0.62 -11.11 3.49
C VAL A 109 -0.56 -11.65 2.71
N SER A 110 -1.25 -10.78 1.97
CA SER A 110 -2.25 -11.23 1.02
C SER A 110 -1.55 -11.49 -0.31
N ARG A 111 -1.24 -12.77 -0.56
CA ARG A 111 -0.70 -13.26 -1.84
C ARG A 111 -1.85 -13.41 -2.85
N GLY A 112 -2.30 -12.27 -3.40
CA GLY A 112 -3.20 -12.22 -4.56
C GLY A 112 -2.45 -11.82 -5.83
N GLN A 113 -3.18 -11.46 -6.89
CA GLN A 113 -2.62 -10.90 -8.14
C GLN A 113 -1.73 -9.66 -7.92
N SER A 114 -1.92 -8.96 -6.80
CA SER A 114 -1.03 -7.90 -6.33
C SER A 114 -0.67 -8.19 -4.86
N PRO A 115 0.57 -8.58 -4.55
CA PRO A 115 0.95 -8.86 -3.18
C PRO A 115 0.79 -7.60 -2.31
N THR A 116 -0.01 -7.70 -1.24
CA THR A 116 -0.26 -6.59 -0.31
C THR A 116 0.01 -7.02 1.13
N VAL A 117 0.78 -6.21 1.85
CA VAL A 117 1.16 -6.47 3.24
C VAL A 117 0.22 -5.64 4.07
N THR A 118 -0.45 -6.29 5.02
CA THR A 118 -1.32 -5.62 5.98
C THR A 118 -0.65 -5.70 7.33
N ILE A 119 -0.20 -4.56 7.84
CA ILE A 119 0.34 -4.41 9.19
C ILE A 119 -0.84 -4.10 10.11
N ARG A 120 -1.08 -4.97 11.08
CA ARG A 120 -2.12 -4.80 12.11
C ARG A 120 -1.46 -4.44 13.43
N ALA A 121 -2.07 -3.48 14.14
CA ALA A 121 -1.65 -3.10 15.48
C ALA A 121 -2.84 -3.16 16.45
N ALA A 122 -2.57 -3.52 17.71
CA ALA A 122 -3.57 -3.57 18.77
C ALA A 122 -4.22 -2.19 18.94
N GLY A 123 -5.55 -2.13 18.87
CA GLY A 123 -6.32 -0.89 19.08
C GLY A 123 -6.12 0.21 18.02
N ARG A 124 -5.45 -0.08 16.89
CA ARG A 124 -5.21 0.90 15.80
C ARG A 124 -5.67 0.40 14.44
N ARG A 125 -5.89 1.34 13.53
CA ARG A 125 -6.31 1.09 12.15
C ARG A 125 -5.21 0.31 11.41
N SER A 126 -5.59 -0.78 10.73
CA SER A 126 -4.66 -1.58 9.94
C SER A 126 -4.13 -0.81 8.73
N VAL A 127 -2.82 -0.89 8.52
CA VAL A 127 -2.12 -0.21 7.42
C VAL A 127 -1.89 -1.22 6.30
N ARG A 128 -2.32 -0.90 5.08
CA ARG A 128 -2.10 -1.75 3.91
C ARG A 128 -1.03 -1.13 3.04
N VAL A 129 -0.03 -1.92 2.70
CA VAL A 129 1.13 -1.54 1.91
C VAL A 129 1.11 -2.39 0.65
N MET A 130 1.13 -1.75 -0.51
CA MET A 130 1.26 -2.47 -1.78
C MET A 130 2.74 -2.63 -2.06
N PHE A 131 3.25 -3.85 -1.94
CA PHE A 131 4.65 -4.12 -2.19
C PHE A 131 4.75 -4.88 -3.52
N GLY A 132 5.46 -4.28 -4.48
CA GLY A 132 5.81 -4.96 -5.73
C GLY A 132 6.99 -5.90 -5.52
N HIS A 133 7.84 -6.04 -6.53
CA HIS A 133 9.09 -6.81 -6.45
C HIS A 133 10.15 -6.25 -5.47
N ARG A 134 9.92 -5.10 -4.82
CA ARG A 134 10.86 -4.58 -3.81
C ARG A 134 10.57 -5.20 -2.46
N SER A 135 11.58 -5.86 -1.88
CA SER A 135 11.44 -6.46 -0.56
C SER A 135 11.24 -5.39 0.51
N LEU A 136 10.40 -5.71 1.50
CA LEU A 136 10.21 -4.90 2.71
C LEU A 136 11.27 -5.23 3.78
N SER A 137 12.22 -6.12 3.48
CA SER A 137 13.18 -6.69 4.42
C SER A 137 13.98 -5.60 5.14
N SER A 138 14.32 -4.50 4.45
CA SER A 138 15.04 -3.36 5.04
C SER A 138 14.30 -2.67 6.20
N VAL A 139 12.98 -2.80 6.27
CA VAL A 139 12.16 -2.25 7.37
C VAL A 139 11.72 -3.36 8.33
N LEU A 140 11.45 -4.56 7.80
CA LEU A 140 10.92 -5.68 8.59
C LEU A 140 11.95 -6.36 9.47
N GLU A 141 13.20 -6.46 9.02
CA GLU A 141 14.28 -7.11 9.77
C GLU A 141 14.59 -6.37 11.11
N PRO A 142 14.81 -5.04 11.13
CA PRO A 142 14.95 -4.32 12.40
C PRO A 142 13.65 -4.29 13.21
N LEU A 143 12.49 -4.31 12.55
CA LEU A 143 11.20 -4.33 13.23
C LEU A 143 10.93 -5.69 13.90
N HIS A 144 11.44 -6.79 13.33
CA HIS A 144 11.43 -8.12 13.93
C HIS A 144 12.28 -8.18 15.20
N ALA A 145 13.45 -7.52 15.20
CA ALA A 145 14.29 -7.41 16.38
C ALA A 145 13.59 -6.68 17.54
N ILE A 146 12.70 -5.73 17.24
CA ILE A 146 11.89 -5.02 18.24
C ILE A 146 10.63 -5.82 18.62
N ASN A 147 10.07 -6.57 17.68
CA ASN A 147 8.82 -7.30 17.86
C ASN A 147 8.83 -8.60 17.05
N ALA A 148 8.99 -9.72 17.75
CA ALA A 148 9.02 -11.05 17.16
C ALA A 148 7.70 -11.44 16.44
N ALA A 149 6.59 -10.73 16.65
CA ALA A 149 5.34 -10.95 15.92
C ALA A 149 5.40 -10.47 14.44
N VAL A 150 6.44 -9.72 14.07
CA VAL A 150 6.70 -9.28 12.71
C VAL A 150 7.62 -10.30 12.02
N PRO A 151 7.28 -10.87 10.86
CA PRO A 151 8.20 -11.74 10.12
C PRO A 151 9.44 -10.97 9.66
N ALA A 152 10.64 -11.54 9.84
CA ALA A 152 11.91 -10.94 9.41
C ALA A 152 12.02 -10.80 7.87
N ASP A 153 11.38 -11.71 7.13
CA ASP A 153 11.26 -11.63 5.68
C ASP A 153 9.87 -12.07 5.21
N ILE A 154 9.41 -11.45 4.13
CA ILE A 154 8.14 -11.73 3.45
C ILE A 154 8.39 -12.20 2.00
N GLY A 155 9.66 -12.26 1.56
CA GLY A 155 10.12 -12.60 0.23
C GLY A 155 10.47 -14.07 -0.05
N GLY A 156 10.57 -14.95 0.95
CA GLY A 156 10.93 -16.35 0.75
C GLY A 156 10.01 -17.35 1.45
N SER A 157 9.23 -18.12 0.68
CA SER A 157 8.87 -19.48 1.09
C SER A 157 8.88 -20.39 -0.13
N GLY A 158 10.06 -20.92 -0.42
CA GLY A 158 10.28 -21.99 -1.37
C GLY A 158 11.33 -22.98 -0.86
N ASP A 159 11.48 -23.12 0.45
CA ASP A 159 12.04 -24.35 1.01
C ASP A 159 10.87 -25.34 1.11
N SER A 160 10.56 -25.94 -0.04
CA SER A 160 9.79 -27.17 -0.08
C SER A 160 10.67 -28.22 0.59
N ALA A 161 10.35 -28.49 1.85
CA ALA A 161 10.85 -29.64 2.57
C ALA A 161 10.79 -30.87 1.65
N THR A 162 11.95 -31.41 1.32
CA THR A 162 12.13 -32.80 0.94
C THR A 162 11.47 -33.68 1.99
N LYS A 163 10.36 -34.33 1.63
CA LYS A 163 10.12 -35.73 1.97
C LYS A 163 9.04 -36.34 1.09
#